data_AF-A0A850GMK1-F1
#
_entry.id   AF-A0A850GMK1-F1
#
_cell.length_a   1.000
_cell.length_b   1.000
_cell.length_c   1.000
_cell.angle_alpha   90.00
_cell.angle_beta   90.00
_cell.angle_gamma   90.00
#
_symmetry.space_group_name_H-M   'P 1'
#
loop_
_entity.id
_entity.type
_entity.pdbx_description
1 polymer ?
#
loop_
_entity_poly.entity_id
_entity_poly.type
_entity_poly.pdbx_seq_one_letter_code
_entity_poly.pdbx_strand_id
1 'polypeptide(L)'
;MPAGDQAAGSEAARPELGEGALEELDALLALASAGPLGVDACLRMAALVEQVPGRAPKVASALGRQRDAAAVEGLLALPVDTRGVVEGLYAALRCGARREQAAGGQAPRMIALEFRSSRSRRFPRLVERAHEAFGGRLERLRIDDVIHYRVALLDAEPGGEGEGGEDADALAPAASLRRRVQPLELDLLGLHRDMQRLRGVRLWLNGWRFDDGGPLRPAAREPLLRGWLEGVLEG
;
A
#
# COMPACT_ATOMS: atom_id res chain seq x y z
N MET A 1 -59.60 -11.28 -34.03
CA MET A 1 -59.67 -11.85 -32.66
C MET A 1 -59.10 -13.25 -32.71
N PRO A 2 -58.19 -13.68 -31.81
CA PRO A 2 -57.51 -12.97 -30.70
C PRO A 2 -56.02 -12.69 -31.05
N ALA A 3 -55.32 -11.67 -30.53
CA ALA A 3 -55.03 -11.28 -29.14
C ALA A 3 -54.14 -12.30 -28.40
N GLY A 4 -52.97 -11.84 -27.95
CA GLY A 4 -52.06 -12.57 -27.08
C GLY A 4 -50.59 -12.37 -27.51
N ASP A 5 -49.65 -12.04 -26.64
CA ASP A 5 -49.75 -11.67 -25.23
C ASP A 5 -48.41 -11.02 -24.87
N GLN A 6 -48.45 -10.15 -23.87
CA GLN A 6 -47.34 -9.37 -23.38
C GLN A 6 -46.24 -10.27 -22.81
N ALA A 7 -44.99 -9.97 -23.13
CA ALA A 7 -43.86 -10.28 -22.26
C ALA A 7 -43.18 -8.96 -21.87
N ALA A 8 -43.96 -8.11 -21.20
CA ALA A 8 -43.41 -7.13 -20.26
C ALA A 8 -42.92 -7.93 -19.05
N GLY A 9 -41.66 -8.34 -19.11
CA GLY A 9 -41.04 -9.20 -18.10
C GLY A 9 -39.78 -8.56 -17.53
N SER A 10 -39.98 -7.80 -16.45
CA SER A 10 -39.02 -7.65 -15.35
C SER A 10 -37.79 -6.74 -15.56
N GLU A 11 -38.01 -5.43 -15.51
CA GLU A 11 -36.96 -4.42 -15.21
C GLU A 11 -37.33 -3.59 -13.96
N ALA A 12 -37.94 -4.23 -12.95
CA ALA A 12 -38.40 -3.57 -11.73
C ALA A 12 -37.62 -4.00 -10.46
N ALA A 13 -36.54 -4.78 -10.58
CA ALA A 13 -35.85 -5.40 -9.44
C ALA A 13 -34.57 -4.67 -8.97
N ARG A 14 -34.36 -3.37 -9.26
CA ARG A 14 -33.09 -2.68 -8.98
C ARG A 14 -33.07 -1.36 -8.16
N PRO A 15 -34.18 -0.71 -7.78
CA PRO A 15 -34.09 0.50 -6.93
C PRO A 15 -33.88 0.18 -5.44
N GLU A 16 -34.57 -0.84 -4.90
CA GLU A 16 -34.59 -1.13 -3.44
C GLU A 16 -33.23 -1.59 -2.89
N LEU A 17 -32.41 -2.28 -3.69
CA LEU A 17 -31.06 -2.70 -3.29
C LEU A 17 -30.11 -1.49 -3.15
N GLY A 18 -30.34 -0.43 -3.92
CA GLY A 18 -29.51 0.78 -3.89
C GLY A 18 -29.82 1.69 -2.70
N GLU A 19 -31.09 1.76 -2.27
CA GLU A 19 -31.52 2.60 -1.16
C GLU A 19 -30.95 2.10 0.18
N GLY A 20 -31.10 0.80 0.49
CA GLY A 20 -30.53 0.22 1.71
C GLY A 20 -29.01 0.33 1.77
N ALA A 21 -28.32 0.11 0.65
CA ALA A 21 -26.87 0.26 0.56
C ALA A 21 -26.41 1.71 0.77
N LEU A 22 -27.18 2.68 0.27
CA LEU A 22 -26.90 4.11 0.45
C LEU A 22 -27.08 4.53 1.91
N GLU A 23 -28.16 4.10 2.57
CA GLU A 23 -28.42 4.38 3.99
C GLU A 23 -27.30 3.82 4.88
N GLU A 24 -26.92 2.57 4.66
CA GLU A 24 -25.82 1.93 5.38
C GLU A 24 -24.50 2.68 5.17
N LEU A 25 -24.21 3.07 3.92
CA LEU A 25 -23.00 3.81 3.60
C LEU A 25 -22.97 5.19 4.25
N ASP A 26 -24.08 5.94 4.23
CA ASP A 26 -24.15 7.26 4.87
C ASP A 26 -24.06 7.13 6.41
N ALA A 27 -24.56 6.06 7.02
CA ALA A 27 -24.35 5.75 8.43
C ALA A 27 -22.86 5.48 8.76
N LEU A 28 -22.17 4.67 7.94
CA LEU A 28 -20.73 4.42 8.11
C LEU A 28 -19.89 5.68 7.90
N LEU A 29 -20.26 6.55 6.96
CA LEU A 29 -19.61 7.85 6.74
C LEU A 29 -19.81 8.80 7.92
N ALA A 30 -20.99 8.77 8.56
CA ALA A 30 -21.23 9.51 9.79
C ALA A 30 -20.36 8.97 10.94
N LEU A 31 -20.27 7.65 11.11
CA LEU A 31 -19.38 7.02 12.09
C LEU A 31 -17.91 7.40 11.86
N ALA A 32 -17.43 7.34 10.61
CA ALA A 32 -16.07 7.76 10.24
C ALA A 32 -15.76 9.22 10.57
N SER A 33 -16.80 10.07 10.60
CA SER A 33 -16.67 11.48 10.95
C SER A 33 -16.67 11.71 12.46
N ALA A 34 -17.22 10.78 13.23
CA ALA A 34 -17.28 10.83 14.69
C ALA A 34 -16.05 10.22 15.36
N GLY A 35 -15.34 9.29 14.70
CA GLY A 35 -14.17 8.63 15.29
C GLY A 35 -13.48 7.61 14.38
N PRO A 36 -12.47 6.90 14.93
CA PRO A 36 -11.73 5.88 14.22
C PRO A 36 -12.62 4.69 13.83
N LEU A 37 -12.43 4.18 12.63
CA LEU A 37 -13.12 2.96 12.16
C LEU A 37 -12.21 1.73 12.27
N GLY A 38 -12.81 0.61 12.68
CA GLY A 38 -12.16 -0.70 12.58
C GLY A 38 -12.09 -1.21 11.14
N VAL A 39 -11.26 -2.23 10.90
CA VAL A 39 -11.03 -2.82 9.57
C VAL A 39 -12.31 -3.30 8.90
N ASP A 40 -13.21 -3.96 9.64
CA ASP A 40 -14.47 -4.47 9.08
C ASP A 40 -15.37 -3.33 8.57
N ALA A 41 -15.43 -2.21 9.29
CA ALA A 41 -16.19 -1.04 8.86
C ALA A 41 -15.57 -0.38 7.62
N CYS A 42 -14.24 -0.25 7.58
CA CYS A 42 -13.52 0.27 6.42
C CYS A 42 -13.73 -0.60 5.17
N LEU A 43 -13.64 -1.92 5.31
CA LEU A 43 -13.88 -2.87 4.22
C LEU A 43 -15.35 -2.87 3.79
N ARG A 44 -16.29 -2.75 4.73
CA ARG A 44 -17.72 -2.65 4.42
C ARG A 44 -18.02 -1.39 3.61
N MET A 45 -17.45 -0.24 3.98
CA MET A 45 -17.57 0.99 3.19
C MET A 45 -17.06 0.80 1.76
N ALA A 46 -15.93 0.12 1.57
CA ALA A 46 -15.38 -0.15 0.25
C ALA A 46 -16.29 -1.07 -0.57
N ALA A 47 -16.84 -2.12 0.03
CA ALA A 47 -17.76 -3.05 -0.65
C ALA A 47 -19.07 -2.38 -1.09
N LEU A 48 -19.59 -1.43 -0.32
CA LEU A 48 -20.82 -0.69 -0.67
C LEU A 48 -20.63 0.23 -1.88
N VAL A 49 -19.39 0.57 -2.28
CA VAL A 49 -19.13 1.39 -3.47
C VAL A 49 -19.60 0.73 -4.75
N GLU A 50 -19.58 -0.60 -4.86
CA GLU A 50 -20.09 -1.29 -6.05
C GLU A 50 -21.61 -1.08 -6.24
N GLN A 51 -22.34 -0.93 -5.14
CA GLN A 51 -23.78 -0.71 -5.13
C GLN A 51 -24.12 0.78 -5.26
N VAL A 52 -23.21 1.66 -4.82
CA VAL A 52 -23.39 3.12 -4.84
C VAL A 52 -22.15 3.83 -5.43
N PRO A 53 -21.85 3.64 -6.73
CA PRO A 53 -20.56 4.06 -7.32
C PRO A 53 -20.32 5.57 -7.28
N GLY A 54 -21.39 6.38 -7.28
CA GLY A 54 -21.30 7.85 -7.16
C GLY A 54 -20.70 8.34 -5.84
N ARG A 55 -20.58 7.47 -4.83
CA ARG A 55 -20.00 7.80 -3.51
C ARG A 55 -18.52 7.44 -3.37
N ALA A 56 -17.90 6.77 -4.35
CA ALA A 56 -16.51 6.30 -4.25
C ALA A 56 -15.50 7.39 -3.79
N PRO A 57 -15.53 8.64 -4.32
CA PRO A 57 -14.62 9.68 -3.87
C PRO A 57 -14.86 10.12 -2.41
N LYS A 58 -16.12 10.11 -1.95
CA LYS A 58 -16.49 10.44 -0.57
C LYS A 58 -15.98 9.36 0.40
N VAL A 59 -16.07 8.09 0.00
CA VAL A 59 -15.52 6.95 0.74
C VAL A 59 -13.99 7.04 0.82
N ALA A 60 -13.31 7.24 -0.31
CA ALA A 60 -11.86 7.40 -0.34
C ALA A 60 -11.39 8.57 0.55
N SER A 61 -12.09 9.71 0.52
CA SER A 61 -11.79 10.85 1.39
C SER A 61 -12.03 10.57 2.87
N ALA A 62 -13.08 9.83 3.22
CA ALA A 62 -13.36 9.45 4.61
C ALA A 62 -12.30 8.50 5.16
N LEU A 63 -11.94 7.46 4.39
CA LEU A 63 -10.88 6.52 4.75
C LEU A 63 -9.51 7.22 4.84
N GLY A 64 -9.18 8.09 3.88
CA GLY A 64 -7.92 8.85 3.89
C GLY A 64 -7.74 9.78 5.11
N ARG A 65 -8.82 10.17 5.79
CA ARG A 65 -8.76 10.95 7.04
C ARG A 65 -8.42 10.12 8.27
N GLN A 66 -8.64 8.80 8.25
CA GLN A 66 -8.36 7.90 9.37
C GLN A 66 -6.84 7.69 9.55
N ARG A 67 -6.10 7.57 8.44
CA ARG A 67 -4.62 7.49 8.39
C ARG A 67 -4.01 6.31 9.17
N ASP A 68 -4.77 5.24 9.38
CA ASP A 68 -4.38 4.03 10.10
C ASP A 68 -4.33 2.80 9.18
N ALA A 69 -4.02 1.64 9.76
CA ALA A 69 -3.90 0.39 9.02
C ALA A 69 -5.24 -0.09 8.44
N ALA A 70 -6.33 0.03 9.21
CA ALA A 70 -7.68 -0.35 8.79
C ALA A 70 -8.11 0.42 7.55
N ALA A 71 -7.82 1.72 7.51
CA ALA A 71 -8.12 2.56 6.36
C ALA A 71 -7.27 2.21 5.13
N VAL A 72 -6.02 1.78 5.29
CA VAL A 72 -5.21 1.29 4.16
C VAL A 72 -5.87 0.07 3.52
N GLU A 73 -6.33 -0.89 4.32
CA GLU A 73 -7.04 -2.08 3.80
C GLU A 73 -8.31 -1.67 3.05
N GLY A 74 -9.11 -0.76 3.62
CA GLY A 74 -10.30 -0.21 2.96
C GLY A 74 -9.98 0.52 1.65
N LEU A 75 -8.93 1.35 1.61
CA LEU A 75 -8.51 2.10 0.42
C LEU A 75 -8.03 1.17 -0.69
N LEU A 76 -7.35 0.07 -0.35
CA LEU A 76 -6.87 -0.92 -1.31
C LEU A 76 -7.98 -1.83 -1.84
N ALA A 77 -9.10 -1.94 -1.11
CA ALA A 77 -10.29 -2.66 -1.55
C ALA A 77 -11.21 -1.84 -2.46
N LEU A 78 -10.97 -0.53 -2.62
CA LEU A 78 -11.75 0.30 -3.55
C LEU A 78 -11.44 -0.04 -5.02
N PRO A 79 -12.39 0.24 -5.94
CA PRO A 79 -12.16 0.07 -7.36
C PRO A 79 -10.89 0.79 -7.84
N VAL A 80 -10.19 0.17 -8.78
CA VAL A 80 -8.98 0.75 -9.41
C VAL A 80 -9.30 2.15 -9.96
N ASP A 81 -8.33 3.06 -9.85
CA ASP A 81 -8.44 4.47 -10.24
C ASP A 81 -9.48 5.29 -9.47
N THR A 82 -10.00 4.82 -8.33
CA THR A 82 -10.84 5.64 -7.45
C THR A 82 -10.06 6.89 -7.00
N ARG A 83 -10.59 8.07 -7.34
CA ARG A 83 -9.99 9.36 -6.96
C ARG A 83 -9.86 9.47 -5.44
N GLY A 84 -8.70 9.92 -4.97
CA GLY A 84 -8.42 10.11 -3.54
C GLY A 84 -7.74 8.92 -2.87
N VAL A 85 -7.67 7.76 -3.54
CA VAL A 85 -7.01 6.57 -2.96
C VAL A 85 -5.53 6.81 -2.71
N VAL A 86 -4.81 7.35 -3.70
CA VAL A 86 -3.35 7.56 -3.60
C VAL A 86 -3.03 8.58 -2.51
N GLU A 87 -3.81 9.65 -2.42
CA GLU A 87 -3.66 10.69 -1.40
C GLU A 87 -3.94 10.15 0.01
N GLY A 88 -4.97 9.30 0.16
CA GLY A 88 -5.28 8.64 1.43
C GLY A 88 -4.17 7.69 1.87
N LEU A 89 -3.66 6.87 0.95
CA LEU A 89 -2.55 5.94 1.22
C LEU A 89 -1.25 6.68 1.55
N TYR A 90 -0.94 7.75 0.81
CA TYR A 90 0.18 8.63 1.12
C TYR A 90 0.09 9.19 2.55
N ALA A 91 -1.07 9.72 2.94
CA ALA A 91 -1.28 10.26 4.28
C ALA A 91 -1.14 9.20 5.38
N ALA A 92 -1.69 8.01 5.17
CA ALA A 92 -1.55 6.89 6.11
C ALA A 92 -0.09 6.45 6.28
N LEU A 93 0.65 6.29 5.17
CA LEU A 93 2.07 5.92 5.20
C LEU A 93 2.94 7.00 5.83
N ARG A 94 2.64 8.29 5.57
CA ARG A 94 3.30 9.42 6.22
C ARG A 94 3.06 9.46 7.73
N CYS A 95 1.85 9.10 8.18
CA CYS A 95 1.56 8.92 9.60
C CYS A 95 2.12 7.62 10.19
N GLY A 96 2.81 6.81 9.39
CA GLY A 96 3.48 5.60 9.85
C GLY A 96 2.52 4.43 10.08
N ALA A 97 1.39 4.36 9.37
CA ALA A 97 0.51 3.18 9.40
C ALA A 97 1.31 1.91 9.10
N ARG A 98 1.01 0.83 9.82
CA ARG A 98 1.66 -0.48 9.68
C ARG A 98 0.62 -1.58 9.58
N ARG A 99 0.79 -2.49 8.64
CA ARG A 99 -0.16 -3.57 8.40
C ARG A 99 -0.26 -4.46 9.63
N GLU A 100 -1.48 -4.81 10.00
CA GLU A 100 -1.71 -5.85 11.01
C GLU A 100 -1.42 -7.22 10.40
N GLN A 101 -0.68 -8.04 11.14
CA GLN A 101 -0.35 -9.40 10.77
C GLN A 101 -1.42 -10.35 11.31
N ALA A 102 -1.67 -11.47 10.62
CA ALA A 102 -2.65 -12.47 11.04
C ALA A 102 -2.43 -13.02 12.47
N ALA A 103 -1.20 -12.91 12.99
CA ALA A 103 -0.83 -13.29 14.35
C ALA A 103 -1.12 -12.21 15.41
N GLY A 104 -1.79 -11.11 15.06
CA GLY A 104 -2.17 -10.03 15.99
C GLY A 104 -1.07 -8.99 16.27
N GLY A 105 0.06 -9.04 15.55
CA GLY A 105 1.14 -8.06 15.64
C GLY A 105 1.09 -7.01 14.53
N GLN A 106 1.84 -5.91 14.69
CA GLN A 106 2.07 -4.96 13.60
C GLN A 106 3.31 -5.37 12.81
N ALA A 107 3.24 -5.27 11.49
CA ALA A 107 4.41 -5.38 10.64
C ALA A 107 5.49 -4.36 11.06
N PRO A 108 6.78 -4.67 10.91
CA PRO A 108 7.84 -3.70 11.17
C PRO A 108 7.68 -2.48 10.27
N ARG A 109 8.18 -1.33 10.72
CA ARG A 109 8.35 -0.19 9.81
C ARG A 109 9.45 -0.58 8.83
N MET A 110 9.09 -0.68 7.56
CA MET A 110 10.02 -1.19 6.56
C MET A 110 9.76 -0.64 5.16
N ILE A 111 10.81 -0.66 4.36
CA ILE A 111 10.76 -0.58 2.91
C ILE A 111 11.49 -1.77 2.31
N ALA A 112 10.96 -2.34 1.24
CA ALA A 112 11.75 -3.15 0.33
C ALA A 112 11.42 -2.86 -1.13
N LEU A 113 12.46 -2.80 -1.96
CA LEU A 113 12.35 -2.71 -3.41
C LEU A 113 12.88 -4.01 -3.99
N GLU A 114 12.04 -4.73 -4.72
CA GLU A 114 12.39 -5.99 -5.36
C GLU A 114 12.10 -5.92 -6.85
N PHE A 115 13.03 -6.41 -7.67
CA PHE A 115 12.86 -6.48 -9.11
C PHE A 115 13.55 -7.72 -9.69
N ARG A 116 12.85 -8.40 -10.59
CA ARG A 116 13.40 -9.57 -11.27
C ARG A 116 14.38 -9.19 -12.38
N SER A 117 15.27 -10.13 -12.69
CA SER A 117 16.14 -10.08 -13.86
C SER A 117 15.34 -9.84 -15.14
N SER A 118 15.90 -9.03 -16.03
CA SER A 118 15.25 -8.63 -17.27
C SER A 118 16.22 -8.67 -18.43
N ARG A 119 15.72 -9.01 -19.62
CA ARG A 119 16.46 -8.96 -20.88
C ARG A 119 16.50 -7.56 -21.51
N SER A 120 15.92 -6.56 -20.84
CA SER A 120 15.97 -5.16 -21.31
C SER A 120 17.40 -4.66 -21.41
N ARG A 121 17.74 -3.96 -22.50
CA ARG A 121 19.08 -3.35 -22.69
C ARG A 121 19.46 -2.37 -21.58
N ARG A 122 18.48 -1.80 -20.86
CA ARG A 122 18.72 -0.87 -19.74
C ARG A 122 18.96 -1.58 -18.41
N PHE A 123 18.67 -2.88 -18.33
CA PHE A 123 18.72 -3.63 -17.08
C PHE A 123 20.12 -3.72 -16.45
N PRO A 124 21.21 -3.99 -17.21
CA PRO A 124 22.55 -4.02 -16.61
C PRO A 124 22.92 -2.70 -15.90
N ARG A 125 22.61 -1.56 -16.53
CA ARG A 125 22.84 -0.23 -15.93
C ARG A 125 21.99 0.03 -14.69
N LEU A 126 20.77 -0.53 -14.62
CA LEU A 126 19.95 -0.46 -13.40
C LEU A 126 20.64 -1.19 -12.25
N VAL A 127 21.14 -2.41 -12.52
CA VAL A 127 21.82 -3.24 -11.51
C VAL A 127 23.13 -2.60 -11.07
N GLU A 128 23.91 -2.03 -11.98
CA GLU A 128 25.12 -1.25 -11.66
C GLU A 128 24.81 -0.09 -10.71
N ARG A 129 23.82 0.76 -11.05
CA ARG A 129 23.40 1.86 -10.18
C ARG A 129 22.89 1.39 -8.83
N ALA A 130 22.14 0.29 -8.79
CA ALA A 130 21.68 -0.30 -7.54
C ALA A 130 22.86 -0.80 -6.68
N HIS A 131 23.88 -1.40 -7.28
CA HIS A 131 25.08 -1.82 -6.57
C HIS A 131 25.89 -0.62 -6.05
N GLU A 132 26.02 0.44 -6.84
CA GLU A 132 26.70 1.68 -6.40
C GLU A 132 26.00 2.34 -5.21
N ALA A 133 24.66 2.42 -5.24
CA ALA A 133 23.88 3.03 -4.17
C ALA A 133 23.79 2.17 -2.89
N PHE A 134 23.53 0.87 -3.04
CA PHE A 134 23.17 0.02 -1.91
C PHE A 134 24.28 -0.94 -1.47
N GLY A 135 25.31 -1.15 -2.29
CA GLY A 135 26.46 -1.99 -1.97
C GLY A 135 26.05 -3.37 -1.47
N GLY A 136 26.56 -3.75 -0.30
CA GLY A 136 26.25 -5.03 0.35
C GLY A 136 24.78 -5.19 0.80
N ARG A 137 23.96 -4.15 0.75
CA ARG A 137 22.52 -4.22 1.05
C ARG A 137 21.69 -4.67 -0.16
N LEU A 138 22.27 -4.68 -1.36
CA LEU A 138 21.60 -5.23 -2.53
C LEU A 138 21.76 -6.74 -2.54
N GLU A 139 20.70 -7.43 -2.17
CA GLU A 139 20.63 -8.87 -2.19
C GLU A 139 20.33 -9.39 -3.60
N ARG A 140 20.95 -10.52 -3.92
CA ARG A 140 20.68 -11.28 -5.14
C ARG A 140 20.10 -12.62 -4.76
N LEU A 141 18.80 -12.78 -4.98
CA LEU A 141 18.02 -13.95 -4.60
C LEU A 141 17.70 -14.79 -5.85
N ARG A 142 17.63 -16.11 -5.73
CA ARG A 142 17.09 -16.99 -6.78
C ARG A 142 15.76 -17.57 -6.29
N ILE A 143 14.69 -17.24 -6.99
CA ILE A 143 13.31 -17.66 -6.69
C ILE A 143 12.73 -18.26 -7.96
N ASP A 144 12.30 -19.52 -7.91
CA ASP A 144 11.72 -20.25 -9.06
C ASP A 144 12.58 -20.11 -10.35
N ASP A 145 13.90 -20.29 -10.20
CA ASP A 145 14.92 -20.13 -11.25
C ASP A 145 15.06 -18.73 -11.88
N VAL A 146 14.37 -17.74 -11.35
CA VAL A 146 14.53 -16.34 -11.72
C VAL A 146 15.41 -15.64 -10.69
N ILE A 147 16.33 -14.80 -11.17
CA ILE A 147 17.13 -13.95 -10.28
C ILE A 147 16.31 -12.72 -9.91
N HIS A 148 16.21 -12.44 -8.63
CA HIS A 148 15.61 -11.25 -8.05
C HIS A 148 16.70 -10.42 -7.37
N TYR A 149 16.59 -9.11 -7.50
CA TYR A 149 17.40 -8.14 -6.78
C TYR A 149 16.52 -7.47 -5.75
N ARG A 150 16.97 -7.40 -4.50
CA ARG A 150 16.20 -6.83 -3.39
C ARG A 150 17.08 -5.90 -2.56
N VAL A 151 16.56 -4.73 -2.23
CA VAL A 151 17.05 -3.93 -1.11
C VAL A 151 15.94 -3.83 -0.08
N ALA A 152 16.25 -4.06 1.20
CA ALA A 152 15.31 -3.96 2.29
C ALA A 152 15.91 -3.18 3.46
N LEU A 153 15.12 -2.32 4.09
CA LEU A 153 15.45 -1.58 5.30
C LEU A 153 14.29 -1.73 6.27
N LEU A 154 14.54 -2.25 7.48
CA LEU A 154 13.51 -2.57 8.49
C LEU A 154 13.91 -2.02 9.85
N ASP A 155 12.97 -1.54 10.66
CA ASP A 155 13.25 -1.02 12.01
C ASP A 155 13.83 -2.05 12.99
N ALA A 156 13.60 -3.35 12.77
CA ALA A 156 14.26 -4.45 13.48
C ALA A 156 14.88 -5.45 12.48
N GLU A 157 16.19 -5.69 12.60
CA GLU A 157 16.87 -6.78 11.88
C GLU A 157 16.51 -8.11 12.56
N PRO A 158 16.02 -9.12 11.83
CA PRO A 158 15.84 -10.46 12.41
C PRO A 158 17.21 -11.06 12.70
N GLY A 159 17.56 -11.18 13.99
CA GLY A 159 18.83 -11.75 14.45
C GLY A 159 19.59 -10.90 15.48
N GLY A 160 19.10 -9.71 15.84
CA GLY A 160 19.61 -8.94 16.97
C GLY A 160 19.08 -9.43 18.32
N GLU A 161 19.20 -10.72 18.62
CA GLU A 161 19.18 -11.13 20.02
C GLU A 161 20.41 -10.50 20.68
N GLY A 162 20.17 -9.76 21.76
CA GLY A 162 21.19 -8.99 22.46
C GLY A 162 22.33 -9.87 22.95
N GLU A 163 23.39 -10.00 22.15
CA GLU A 163 24.71 -10.38 22.66
C GLU A 163 25.30 -9.19 23.43
N GLY A 164 24.88 -9.10 24.69
CA GLY A 164 25.71 -8.73 25.85
C GLY A 164 26.78 -7.65 25.67
N GLY A 165 26.37 -6.43 25.35
CA GLY A 165 27.19 -5.24 25.57
C GLY A 165 26.46 -4.25 26.48
N GLU A 166 26.84 -4.20 27.76
CA GLU A 166 26.28 -3.28 28.77
C GLU A 166 26.60 -1.79 28.51
N ASP A 167 27.31 -1.45 27.43
CA ASP A 167 27.66 -0.06 27.09
C ASP A 167 27.61 0.16 25.57
N ALA A 168 26.50 0.70 25.07
CA ALA A 168 26.42 1.62 23.92
C ALA A 168 24.95 2.02 23.70
N ASP A 169 24.67 3.32 23.70
CA ASP A 169 23.43 3.97 23.25
C ASP A 169 22.61 3.11 22.26
N ALA A 170 21.69 2.29 22.80
CA ALA A 170 20.78 1.49 22.00
C ALA A 170 19.75 2.44 21.40
N LEU A 171 20.10 3.02 20.25
CA LEU A 171 19.26 3.96 19.54
C LEU A 171 17.89 3.31 19.28
N ALA A 172 16.81 3.99 19.66
CA ALA A 172 15.46 3.49 19.45
C ALA A 172 15.27 3.03 17.98
N PRO A 173 14.58 1.90 17.71
CA PRO A 173 14.44 1.32 16.38
C PRO A 173 14.10 2.32 15.26
N ALA A 174 13.22 3.28 15.56
CA ALA A 174 12.83 4.34 14.62
C ALA A 174 14.01 5.25 14.22
N ALA A 175 14.84 5.67 15.18
CA ALA A 175 16.00 6.51 14.92
C ALA A 175 17.12 5.74 14.20
N SER A 176 17.27 4.43 14.47
CA SER A 176 18.16 3.55 13.69
C SER A 176 17.72 3.43 12.22
N LEU A 177 16.42 3.24 11.97
CA LEU A 177 15.89 3.21 10.60
C LEU A 177 16.10 4.55 9.89
N ARG A 178 15.76 5.67 10.53
CA ARG A 178 15.97 7.02 9.99
C ARG A 178 17.41 7.25 9.57
N ARG A 179 18.38 6.92 10.43
CA ARG A 179 19.82 7.06 10.13
C ARG A 179 20.27 6.24 8.91
N ARG A 180 19.67 5.06 8.69
CA ARG A 180 19.97 4.21 7.52
C ARG A 180 19.28 4.70 6.24
N VAL A 181 18.07 5.24 6.35
CA VAL A 181 17.27 5.70 5.20
C VAL A 181 17.74 7.05 4.69
N GLN A 182 18.08 7.99 5.58
CA GLN A 182 18.44 9.36 5.24
C GLN A 182 19.52 9.47 4.14
N PRO A 183 20.66 8.75 4.20
CA PRO A 183 21.66 8.84 3.13
C PRO A 183 21.23 8.19 1.80
N LEU A 184 20.15 7.41 1.80
CA LEU A 184 19.68 6.61 0.66
C LEU A 184 18.40 7.16 0.02
N GLU A 185 17.85 8.28 0.52
CA GLU A 185 16.55 8.80 0.09
C GLU A 185 16.46 9.00 -1.43
N LEU A 186 17.43 9.73 -1.99
CA LEU A 186 17.47 10.03 -3.43
C LEU A 186 17.70 8.77 -4.27
N ASP A 187 18.49 7.83 -3.76
CA ASP A 187 18.77 6.56 -4.45
C ASP A 187 17.54 5.65 -4.47
N LEU A 188 16.77 5.60 -3.37
CA LEU A 188 15.51 4.86 -3.31
C LEU A 188 14.50 5.41 -4.32
N LEU A 189 14.33 6.74 -4.38
CA LEU A 189 13.45 7.39 -5.36
C LEU A 189 13.93 7.18 -6.80
N GLY A 190 15.23 7.35 -7.03
CA GLY A 190 15.87 7.17 -8.33
C GLY A 190 15.72 5.74 -8.86
N LEU A 191 16.04 4.75 -8.02
CA LEU A 191 15.89 3.34 -8.34
C LEU A 191 14.42 3.00 -8.62
N HIS A 192 13.49 3.43 -7.76
CA HIS A 192 12.05 3.21 -7.97
C HIS A 192 11.58 3.74 -9.33
N ARG A 193 11.97 4.96 -9.68
CA ARG A 193 11.64 5.57 -10.98
C ARG A 193 12.20 4.77 -12.15
N ASP A 194 13.45 4.32 -12.07
CA ASP A 194 14.08 3.53 -13.13
C ASP A 194 13.38 2.17 -13.35
N MET A 195 12.79 1.62 -12.29
CA MET A 195 12.06 0.34 -12.32
C MET A 195 10.62 0.44 -12.85
N GLN A 196 10.01 1.63 -12.95
CA GLN A 196 8.59 1.79 -13.33
C GLN A 196 8.20 1.13 -14.67
N ARG A 197 9.17 0.91 -15.57
CA ARG A 197 8.96 0.29 -16.89
C ARG A 197 9.27 -1.21 -16.93
N LEU A 198 9.75 -1.78 -15.81
CA LEU A 198 10.03 -3.19 -15.70
C LEU A 198 8.80 -3.94 -15.21
N ARG A 199 8.69 -5.22 -15.60
CA ARG A 199 7.67 -6.14 -15.09
C ARG A 199 8.22 -6.95 -13.94
N GLY A 200 7.38 -7.26 -12.96
CA GLY A 200 7.75 -8.03 -11.78
C GLY A 200 8.50 -7.18 -10.76
N VAL A 201 8.15 -5.89 -10.67
CA VAL A 201 8.65 -5.00 -9.63
C VAL A 201 7.69 -5.06 -8.45
N ARG A 202 8.24 -5.15 -7.23
CA ARG A 202 7.48 -5.14 -5.99
C ARG A 202 8.04 -4.06 -5.09
N LEU A 203 7.15 -3.20 -4.61
CA LEU A 203 7.42 -2.25 -3.54
C LEU A 203 6.72 -2.78 -2.28
N TRP A 204 7.47 -2.94 -1.21
CA TRP A 204 6.93 -3.28 0.10
C TRP A 204 7.07 -2.08 1.01
N LEU A 205 5.98 -1.69 1.67
CA LEU A 205 5.98 -0.62 2.68
C LEU A 205 5.18 -1.10 3.88
N ASN A 206 5.80 -1.12 5.06
CA ASN A 206 5.17 -1.44 6.35
C ASN A 206 4.24 -2.68 6.32
N GLY A 207 4.64 -3.72 5.58
CA GLY A 207 3.89 -4.97 5.46
C GLY A 207 2.89 -5.07 4.28
N TRP A 208 2.62 -3.96 3.57
CA TRP A 208 1.85 -3.99 2.32
C TRP A 208 2.75 -4.21 1.12
N ARG A 209 2.26 -4.98 0.15
CA ARG A 209 2.93 -5.29 -1.11
C ARG A 209 2.22 -4.59 -2.27
N PHE A 210 2.98 -3.80 -3.04
CA PHE A 210 2.52 -3.14 -4.25
C PHE A 210 3.29 -3.70 -5.46
N ASP A 211 2.60 -4.49 -6.27
CA ASP A 211 3.16 -5.13 -7.46
C ASP A 211 2.25 -4.92 -8.68
N ASP A 212 2.65 -5.48 -9.83
CA ASP A 212 1.96 -5.28 -11.11
C ASP A 212 0.57 -5.93 -11.21
N GLY A 213 0.24 -6.85 -10.28
CA GLY A 213 -1.09 -7.44 -10.16
C GLY A 213 -1.96 -6.79 -9.08
N GLY A 214 -1.42 -5.82 -8.33
CA GLY A 214 -2.14 -5.14 -7.27
C GLY A 214 -3.14 -4.08 -7.76
N PRO A 215 -3.93 -3.51 -6.84
CA PRO A 215 -4.98 -2.53 -7.16
C PRO A 215 -4.41 -1.16 -7.60
N LEU A 216 -3.09 -0.94 -7.45
CA LEU A 216 -2.43 0.31 -7.79
C LEU A 216 -1.53 0.16 -9.00
N ARG A 217 -1.69 1.09 -9.95
CA ARG A 217 -0.82 1.22 -11.11
C ARG A 217 0.62 1.57 -10.70
N PRO A 218 1.65 1.18 -11.48
CA PRO A 218 3.04 1.50 -11.18
C PRO A 218 3.32 2.99 -10.88
N ALA A 219 2.68 3.90 -11.63
CA ALA A 219 2.84 5.35 -11.43
C ALA A 219 2.32 5.85 -10.06
N ALA A 220 1.33 5.17 -9.48
CA ALA A 220 0.78 5.52 -8.17
C ALA A 220 1.68 5.10 -6.99
N ARG A 221 2.73 4.31 -7.23
CA ARG A 221 3.62 3.80 -6.18
C ARG A 221 4.66 4.82 -5.71
N GLU A 222 5.06 5.77 -6.56
CA GLU A 222 6.03 6.81 -6.18
C GLU A 222 5.50 7.74 -5.08
N PRO A 223 4.26 8.25 -5.13
CA PRO A 223 3.67 8.96 -4.00
C PRO A 223 3.73 8.15 -2.69
N LEU A 224 3.44 6.86 -2.72
CA LEU A 224 3.47 6.02 -1.51
C LEU A 224 4.88 5.93 -0.92
N LEU A 225 5.88 5.76 -1.76
CA LEU A 225 7.29 5.78 -1.37
C LEU A 225 7.66 7.14 -0.71
N ARG A 226 7.23 8.26 -1.31
CA ARG A 226 7.45 9.60 -0.73
C ARG A 226 6.78 9.75 0.63
N GLY A 227 5.52 9.35 0.75
CA GLY A 227 4.79 9.40 2.02
C GLY A 227 5.50 8.60 3.12
N TRP A 228 5.97 7.40 2.78
CA TRP A 228 6.76 6.60 3.71
C TRP A 228 8.09 7.27 4.11
N LEU A 229 8.84 7.81 3.14
CA LEU A 229 10.11 8.51 3.40
C LEU A 229 9.89 9.72 4.31
N GLU A 230 8.88 10.55 4.02
CA GLU A 230 8.53 11.69 4.88
C GLU A 230 8.18 11.23 6.30
N GLY A 231 7.36 10.17 6.44
CA GLY A 231 7.00 9.62 7.75
C GLY A 231 8.18 9.04 8.55
N VAL A 232 9.26 8.62 7.88
CA VAL A 232 10.48 8.10 8.52
C VAL A 232 11.49 9.21 8.83
N LEU A 233 11.58 10.22 7.95
CA LEU A 233 12.61 11.26 8.02
C LEU A 233 12.16 12.50 8.80
N GLU A 234 10.86 12.79 8.83
CA GLU A 234 10.28 13.93 9.57
C GLU A 234 9.75 13.54 10.95
N GLY A 235 9.35 12.27 11.13
CA GLY A 235 8.93 11.70 12.41
C GLY A 235 10.08 11.43 13.37
#